data_AF-A0A4W5KTL4-F1
#
_entry.id   AF-A0A4W5KTL4-F1
#
_cell.length_a   1.000
_cell.length_b   1.000
_cell.length_c   1.000
_cell.angle_alpha   90.00
_cell.angle_beta   90.00
_cell.angle_gamma   90.00
#
_symmetry.space_group_name_H-M   'P 1'
#
loop_
_entity.id
_entity.type
_entity.pdbx_description
1 polymer ?
#
loop_
_entity_poly.entity_id
_entity_poly.type
_entity_poly.pdbx_seq_one_letter_code
_entity_poly.pdbx_strand_id
1 'polypeptide(L)'
;MADQYQYNTNEEKIVKDSHTKEIDLINRDPKLINEDVIKVEFEDVIAEPDGTHSLDGVWKLSYTTFTVSKYWCYRILSAIFGIPVALLWGFLFACISFCHIWAVVPCIKSCLIESQCISRIYSLCIQTFCDPFFEALGKIFSSVKVALRKEV
;
A
#
# COMPACT_ATOMS: atom_id res chain seq x y z
N MET A 1 23.72 -31.27 -10.82
CA MET A 1 22.88 -31.37 -12.04
C MET A 1 21.40 -31.37 -11.71
N ALA A 2 20.94 -32.04 -10.64
CA ALA A 2 19.53 -32.01 -10.20
C ALA A 2 19.02 -30.61 -9.78
N ASP A 3 19.85 -29.81 -9.10
CA ASP A 3 19.43 -28.48 -8.59
C ASP A 3 19.17 -27.45 -9.70
N GLN A 4 19.92 -27.52 -10.81
CA GLN A 4 19.72 -26.64 -11.97
C GLN A 4 18.44 -26.97 -12.75
N TYR A 5 18.07 -28.26 -12.83
CA TYR A 5 16.82 -28.68 -13.45
C TYR A 5 15.60 -28.29 -12.59
N GLN A 6 15.72 -28.40 -11.26
CA GLN A 6 14.66 -28.00 -10.35
C GLN A 6 14.46 -26.48 -10.33
N TYR A 7 15.53 -25.70 -10.49
CA TYR A 7 15.47 -24.25 -10.64
C TYR A 7 14.75 -23.83 -11.93
N ASN A 8 15.15 -24.39 -13.09
CA ASN A 8 14.47 -24.11 -14.36
C ASN A 8 12.99 -24.55 -14.34
N THR A 9 12.68 -25.70 -13.74
CA THR A 9 11.28 -26.18 -13.64
C THR A 9 10.43 -25.26 -12.75
N ASN A 10 11.01 -24.70 -11.70
CA ASN A 10 10.31 -23.77 -10.81
C ASN A 10 10.17 -22.38 -11.46
N GLU A 11 11.17 -21.88 -12.18
CA GLU A 11 11.04 -20.65 -12.97
C GLU A 11 9.99 -20.80 -14.09
N GLU A 12 9.99 -21.92 -14.81
CA GLU A 12 8.97 -22.21 -15.83
C GLU A 12 7.56 -22.32 -15.23
N LYS A 13 7.42 -22.94 -14.04
CA LYS A 13 6.14 -22.99 -13.33
C LYS A 13 5.69 -21.60 -12.84
N ILE A 14 6.60 -20.79 -12.29
CA ILE A 14 6.29 -19.42 -11.81
C ILE A 14 5.88 -18.52 -12.98
N VAL A 15 6.56 -18.63 -14.12
CA VAL A 15 6.23 -17.86 -15.34
C VAL A 15 4.89 -18.29 -15.93
N LYS A 16 4.58 -19.60 -15.94
CA LYS A 16 3.33 -20.14 -16.48
C LYS A 16 2.11 -19.90 -15.58
N ASP A 17 2.30 -19.88 -14.27
CA ASP A 17 1.26 -19.62 -13.26
C ASP A 17 0.85 -18.14 -13.22
N SER A 18 1.80 -17.22 -13.46
CA SER A 18 1.54 -15.78 -13.50
C SER A 18 0.51 -15.37 -14.58
N HIS A 19 0.51 -16.08 -15.72
CA HIS A 19 -0.40 -15.80 -16.83
C HIS A 19 -1.75 -16.53 -16.74
N THR A 20 -1.91 -17.48 -15.82
CA THR A 20 -3.09 -18.36 -15.74
C THR A 20 -3.68 -18.38 -14.32
N LYS A 21 -3.74 -17.22 -13.66
CA LYS A 21 -4.52 -17.12 -12.43
C LYS A 21 -5.99 -17.33 -12.78
N GLU A 22 -6.58 -18.42 -12.29
CA GLU A 22 -8.00 -18.69 -12.44
C GLU A 22 -8.78 -17.51 -11.84
N ILE A 23 -9.57 -16.84 -12.68
CA ILE A 23 -10.41 -15.73 -12.25
C ILE A 23 -11.66 -16.28 -11.57
N ASP A 24 -11.86 -15.90 -10.30
CA ASP A 24 -13.10 -16.23 -9.60
C ASP A 24 -14.25 -15.38 -10.16
N LEU A 25 -15.20 -16.06 -10.82
CA LEU A 25 -16.37 -15.42 -11.43
C LEU A 25 -17.49 -15.16 -10.41
N ILE A 26 -17.45 -15.84 -9.27
CA ILE A 26 -18.45 -15.79 -8.21
C ILE A 26 -18.07 -14.71 -7.20
N ASN A 27 -16.84 -14.75 -6.67
CA ASN A 27 -16.32 -13.70 -5.79
C ASN A 27 -15.36 -12.76 -6.54
N ARG A 28 -15.90 -11.63 -6.99
CA ARG A 28 -15.14 -10.60 -7.73
C ARG A 28 -14.41 -9.60 -6.83
N ASP A 29 -14.65 -9.62 -5.52
CA ASP A 29 -13.94 -8.80 -4.53
C ASP A 29 -13.40 -9.67 -3.38
N PRO A 30 -12.42 -10.58 -3.67
CA PRO A 30 -11.89 -11.49 -2.65
C PRO A 30 -11.10 -10.77 -1.54
N LYS A 31 -10.75 -9.49 -1.75
CA LYS A 31 -10.00 -8.66 -0.80
C LYS A 31 -10.92 -7.70 -0.03
N LEU A 32 -12.23 -7.73 -0.31
CA LEU A 32 -13.24 -6.90 0.35
C LEU A 32 -12.90 -5.40 0.29
N ILE A 33 -12.29 -4.96 -0.83
CA ILE A 33 -11.85 -3.57 -1.01
C ILE A 33 -13.06 -2.64 -1.11
N ASN A 34 -14.20 -3.15 -1.57
CA ASN A 34 -15.39 -2.37 -1.85
C ASN A 34 -16.57 -2.69 -0.92
N GLU A 35 -16.37 -3.48 0.13
CA GLU A 35 -17.45 -3.95 1.02
C GLU A 35 -18.21 -2.81 1.71
N ASP A 36 -17.52 -1.76 2.16
CA ASP A 36 -18.16 -0.72 2.97
C ASP A 36 -18.60 0.51 2.16
N VAL A 37 -18.14 0.64 0.93
CA VAL A 37 -18.35 1.85 0.11
C VAL A 37 -19.57 1.74 -0.81
N ILE A 38 -19.98 0.52 -1.20
CA ILE A 38 -20.99 0.31 -2.27
C ILE A 38 -22.35 -0.17 -1.72
N LYS A 39 -22.48 -0.32 -0.40
CA LYS A 39 -23.75 -0.69 0.27
C LYS A 39 -24.70 0.53 0.38
N VAL A 40 -25.17 1.03 -0.76
CA VAL A 40 -26.25 2.04 -0.79
C VAL A 40 -27.57 1.31 -1.03
N GLU A 41 -28.41 1.28 0.00
CA GLU A 41 -29.74 0.68 -0.02
C GLU A 41 -30.81 1.69 -0.46
N PHE A 42 -32.01 1.20 -0.81
CA PHE A 42 -33.11 2.09 -1.24
C PHE A 42 -33.54 2.99 -0.08
N GLU A 43 -33.58 2.43 1.12
CA GLU A 43 -33.86 3.16 2.36
C GLU A 43 -32.85 4.26 2.64
N ASP A 44 -31.56 4.09 2.29
CA ASP A 44 -30.53 5.13 2.46
C ASP A 44 -30.76 6.37 1.56
N VAL A 45 -31.49 6.21 0.45
CA VAL A 45 -31.68 7.27 -0.55
C VAL A 45 -33.00 8.01 -0.36
N ILE A 46 -34.09 7.30 -0.07
CA ILE A 46 -35.45 7.85 -0.03
C ILE A 46 -36.01 7.97 1.39
N ALA A 47 -35.48 7.20 2.36
CA ALA A 47 -35.73 7.26 3.81
C ALA A 47 -37.08 7.86 4.23
N GLU A 48 -38.19 7.10 4.09
CA GLU A 48 -39.49 7.57 4.60
C GLU A 48 -39.51 7.53 6.15
N PRO A 49 -39.91 8.61 6.84
CA PRO A 49 -39.97 8.66 8.30
C PRO A 49 -41.23 7.97 8.85
N ASP A 50 -41.14 7.38 10.06
CA ASP A 50 -42.19 6.59 10.73
C ASP A 50 -43.57 7.28 10.84
N GLY A 51 -43.60 8.62 10.76
CA GLY A 51 -44.84 9.41 10.85
C GLY A 51 -45.57 9.66 9.53
N THR A 52 -44.94 9.40 8.37
CA THR A 52 -45.50 9.73 7.04
C THR A 52 -45.15 8.67 6.01
N HIS A 53 -45.83 7.51 6.06
CA HIS A 53 -45.59 6.40 5.13
C HIS A 53 -46.39 6.58 3.83
N SER A 54 -45.73 6.36 2.71
CA SER A 54 -46.42 6.14 1.44
C SER A 54 -47.21 4.83 1.47
N LEU A 55 -48.11 4.63 0.50
CA LEU A 55 -48.86 3.38 0.37
C LEU A 55 -47.89 2.20 0.19
N ASP A 56 -48.08 1.10 0.93
CA ASP A 56 -47.21 -0.09 0.91
C ASP A 56 -46.91 -0.62 -0.50
N GLY A 57 -47.88 -0.52 -1.42
CA GLY A 57 -47.72 -0.92 -2.82
C GLY A 57 -46.76 -0.02 -3.60
N VAL A 58 -46.81 1.29 -3.35
CA VAL A 58 -45.92 2.27 -3.98
C VAL A 58 -44.50 2.12 -3.42
N TRP A 59 -44.37 1.90 -2.12
CA TRP A 59 -43.09 1.64 -1.47
C TRP A 59 -42.39 0.39 -2.05
N LYS A 60 -43.12 -0.75 -2.12
CA LYS A 60 -42.59 -2.00 -2.69
C LYS A 60 -42.23 -1.89 -4.17
N LEU A 61 -43.06 -1.20 -4.96
CA LEU A 61 -42.80 -1.00 -6.38
C LEU A 61 -41.56 -0.11 -6.57
N SER A 62 -41.45 0.98 -5.81
CA SER A 62 -40.30 1.88 -5.84
C SER A 62 -39.01 1.15 -5.46
N TYR A 63 -39.01 0.36 -4.38
CA TYR A 63 -37.89 -0.48 -3.97
C TYR A 63 -37.44 -1.44 -5.09
N THR A 64 -38.41 -2.13 -5.70
CA THR A 64 -38.15 -3.11 -6.76
C THR A 64 -37.59 -2.42 -8.00
N THR A 65 -38.23 -1.36 -8.47
CA THR A 65 -37.81 -0.61 -9.67
C THR A 65 -36.43 0.02 -9.47
N PHE A 66 -36.13 0.56 -8.29
CA PHE A 66 -34.82 1.09 -7.96
C PHE A 66 -33.73 0.02 -8.02
N THR A 67 -33.95 -1.11 -7.35
CA THR A 67 -32.98 -2.22 -7.28
C THR A 67 -32.68 -2.81 -8.66
N VAL A 68 -33.73 -3.06 -9.44
CA VAL A 68 -33.61 -3.61 -10.79
C VAL A 68 -32.90 -2.60 -11.71
N SER A 69 -33.30 -1.33 -11.69
CA SER A 69 -32.69 -0.29 -12.54
C SER A 69 -31.21 -0.10 -12.23
N LYS A 70 -30.84 -0.05 -10.95
CA LYS A 70 -29.43 0.02 -10.51
C LYS A 70 -28.62 -1.16 -11.01
N TYR A 71 -29.15 -2.38 -10.86
CA TYR A 71 -28.48 -3.60 -11.29
C TYR A 71 -28.24 -3.65 -12.80
N TRP A 72 -29.26 -3.36 -13.60
CA TRP A 72 -29.14 -3.36 -15.06
C TRP A 72 -28.25 -2.24 -15.59
N CYS A 73 -28.35 -1.03 -15.02
CA CYS A 73 -27.48 0.09 -15.36
C CYS A 73 -26.00 -0.27 -15.12
N TYR A 74 -25.69 -0.83 -13.95
CA TYR A 74 -24.35 -1.29 -13.63
C TYR A 74 -23.82 -2.32 -14.62
N ARG A 75 -24.64 -3.31 -15.02
CA ARG A 75 -24.25 -4.33 -16.01
C ARG A 75 -23.93 -3.74 -17.38
N ILE A 76 -24.76 -2.82 -17.85
CA ILE A 76 -24.56 -2.17 -19.16
C ILE A 76 -23.30 -1.31 -19.13
N LEU A 77 -23.14 -0.47 -18.10
CA LEU A 77 -21.95 0.36 -17.93
C LEU A 77 -20.68 -0.49 -17.82
N SER A 78 -20.72 -1.58 -17.05
CA SER A 78 -19.58 -2.50 -16.91
C SER A 78 -19.26 -3.22 -18.23
N ALA A 79 -20.27 -3.55 -19.04
CA ALA A 79 -20.05 -4.19 -20.34
C ALA A 79 -19.39 -3.21 -21.34
N ILE A 80 -19.76 -1.93 -21.30
CA ILE A 80 -19.22 -0.91 -22.21
C ILE A 80 -17.83 -0.45 -21.78
N PHE A 81 -17.66 -0.14 -20.50
CA PHE A 81 -16.45 0.50 -19.98
C PHE A 81 -15.49 -0.44 -19.25
N GLY A 82 -15.90 -1.66 -18.89
CA GLY A 82 -15.07 -2.58 -18.12
C GLY A 82 -13.76 -2.93 -18.81
N ILE A 83 -13.80 -3.34 -20.09
CA ILE A 83 -12.60 -3.71 -20.85
C ILE A 83 -11.70 -2.48 -21.10
N PRO A 84 -12.20 -1.33 -21.58
CA PRO A 84 -11.37 -0.13 -21.74
C PRO A 84 -10.68 0.32 -20.45
N VAL A 85 -11.41 0.34 -19.33
CA VAL A 85 -10.87 0.77 -18.03
C VAL A 85 -9.82 -0.23 -17.52
N ALA A 86 -10.05 -1.53 -17.67
CA ALA A 86 -9.07 -2.55 -17.32
C ALA A 86 -7.76 -2.40 -18.11
N LEU A 87 -7.84 -2.11 -19.42
CA LEU A 87 -6.68 -1.87 -20.26
C LEU A 87 -5.90 -0.61 -19.83
N LEU A 88 -6.61 0.48 -19.53
CA LEU A 88 -5.99 1.71 -19.03
C LEU A 88 -5.25 1.47 -17.71
N TRP A 89 -5.87 0.78 -16.76
CA TRP A 89 -5.23 0.44 -15.49
C TRP A 89 -4.01 -0.46 -15.65
N GLY A 90 -4.09 -1.47 -16.53
CA GLY A 90 -2.96 -2.34 -16.84
C GLY A 90 -1.78 -1.56 -17.43
N PHE A 91 -2.05 -0.65 -18.37
CA PHE A 91 -1.03 0.21 -18.97
C PHE A 91 -0.39 1.15 -17.94
N LEU A 92 -1.19 1.81 -17.10
CA LEU A 92 -0.70 2.69 -16.04
C LEU A 92 0.23 1.93 -15.08
N PHE A 93 -0.17 0.73 -14.66
CA PHE A 93 0.65 -0.09 -13.76
C PHE A 93 1.96 -0.52 -14.42
N ALA A 94 1.94 -0.82 -15.73
CA ALA A 94 3.16 -1.12 -16.49
C ALA A 94 4.11 0.09 -16.56
N CYS A 95 3.60 1.29 -16.85
CA CYS A 95 4.39 2.52 -16.85
C CYS A 95 5.00 2.82 -15.47
N ILE A 96 4.20 2.72 -14.41
CA ILE A 96 4.67 2.92 -13.03
C ILE A 96 5.78 1.92 -12.70
N SER A 97 5.59 0.65 -13.05
CA SER A 97 6.59 -0.40 -12.83
C SER A 97 7.88 -0.11 -13.59
N PHE A 98 7.79 0.35 -14.84
CA PHE A 98 8.95 0.76 -15.62
C PHE A 98 9.69 1.94 -14.98
N CYS A 99 8.99 3.02 -14.62
CA CYS A 99 9.59 4.16 -13.94
C CYS A 99 10.23 3.76 -12.61
N HIS A 100 9.59 2.87 -11.85
CA HIS A 100 10.14 2.39 -10.58
C HIS A 100 11.47 1.66 -10.78
N ILE A 101 11.54 0.71 -11.71
CA ILE A 101 12.73 -0.10 -11.94
C ILE A 101 13.86 0.73 -12.57
N TRP A 102 13.54 1.56 -13.56
CA TRP A 102 14.55 2.21 -14.40
C TRP A 102 14.93 3.61 -13.92
N ALA A 103 14.08 4.31 -13.17
CA ALA A 103 14.38 5.62 -12.62
C ALA A 103 14.51 5.57 -11.10
N VAL A 104 13.48 5.08 -10.39
CA VAL A 104 13.45 5.16 -8.92
C VAL A 104 14.54 4.31 -8.27
N VAL A 105 14.72 3.06 -8.67
CA VAL A 105 15.75 2.18 -8.08
C VAL A 105 17.16 2.73 -8.28
N PRO A 106 17.58 3.17 -9.49
CA PRO A 106 18.88 3.84 -9.67
C PRO A 106 19.01 5.13 -8.87
N CYS A 107 17.96 5.96 -8.80
CA CYS A 107 17.97 7.17 -8.00
C CYS A 107 18.15 6.88 -6.51
N ILE A 108 17.44 5.89 -5.97
CA ILE A 108 17.61 5.45 -4.58
C ILE A 108 19.03 4.96 -4.36
N LYS A 109 19.56 4.12 -5.25
CA LYS A 109 20.94 3.61 -5.17
C LYS A 109 21.96 4.75 -5.21
N SER A 110 21.76 5.75 -6.06
CA SER A 110 22.62 6.94 -6.13
C SER A 110 22.53 7.77 -4.85
N CYS A 111 21.34 8.03 -4.31
CA CYS A 111 21.16 8.73 -3.03
C CYS A 111 21.82 8.00 -1.87
N LEU A 112 21.82 6.67 -1.87
CA LEU A 112 22.51 5.87 -0.85
C LEU A 112 24.03 6.02 -0.93
N ILE A 113 24.61 6.13 -2.13
CA ILE A 113 26.04 6.38 -2.31
C ILE A 113 26.40 7.79 -1.80
N GLU A 114 25.60 8.79 -2.15
CA GLU A 114 25.77 10.17 -1.64
C GLU A 114 25.66 10.22 -0.11
N SER A 115 24.67 9.52 0.46
CA SER A 115 24.50 9.42 1.92
C SER A 115 25.69 8.74 2.61
N GLN A 116 26.30 7.74 2.00
CA GLN A 116 27.54 7.14 2.53
C GLN A 116 28.71 8.13 2.54
N CYS A 117 28.81 9.01 1.54
CA CYS A 117 29.81 10.08 1.51
C CYS A 117 29.56 11.10 2.62
N ILE A 118 28.31 11.55 2.79
CA ILE A 118 27.93 12.49 3.87
C ILE A 118 28.20 11.87 5.24
N SER A 119 27.86 10.59 5.44
CA SER A 119 28.12 9.87 6.69
C SER A 119 29.61 9.82 7.04
N ARG A 120 30.49 9.65 6.05
CA ARG A 120 31.94 9.70 6.27
C ARG A 120 32.40 11.10 6.68
N ILE A 121 31.93 12.15 6.00
CA ILE A 121 32.27 13.54 6.35
C ILE A 121 31.76 13.86 7.76
N TYR A 122 30.53 13.48 8.06
CA TYR A 122 29.92 13.64 9.38
C TYR A 122 30.73 12.92 10.48
N SER A 123 31.16 11.69 10.23
CA SER A 123 32.02 10.94 11.16
C SER A 123 33.36 11.63 11.39
N LEU A 124 34.00 12.15 10.33
CA LEU A 124 35.22 12.94 10.43
C LEU A 124 35.02 14.23 11.24
N CYS A 125 33.90 14.93 11.04
CA CYS A 125 33.56 16.12 11.83
C CYS A 125 33.40 15.79 13.31
N ILE A 126 32.69 14.71 13.67
CA ILE A 126 32.57 14.26 15.06
C ILE A 126 33.96 13.97 15.64
N GLN A 127 34.77 13.21 14.92
CA GLN A 127 36.10 12.83 15.41
C GLN A 127 37.06 14.01 15.54
N THR A 128 36.91 15.05 14.71
CA THR A 128 37.80 16.22 14.74
C THR A 128 37.37 17.26 15.78
N PHE A 129 36.07 17.41 16.02
CA PHE A 129 35.55 18.47 16.90
C PHE A 129 34.96 17.93 18.20
N CYS A 130 34.09 16.94 18.10
CA CYS A 130 33.39 16.40 19.25
C CYS A 130 34.32 15.55 20.12
N ASP A 131 35.14 14.66 19.55
CA ASP A 131 36.05 13.82 20.34
C ASP A 131 37.00 14.65 21.22
N PRO A 132 37.77 15.63 20.71
CA PRO A 132 38.63 16.43 21.58
C PRO A 132 37.86 17.30 22.58
N PHE A 133 36.63 17.73 22.23
CA PHE A 133 35.78 18.49 23.13
C PHE A 133 35.25 17.63 24.30
N PHE A 134 34.75 16.43 24.00
CA PHE A 134 34.27 15.49 25.02
C PHE A 134 35.42 14.91 25.83
N GLU A 135 36.60 14.68 25.24
CA GLU A 135 37.84 14.33 25.94
C GLU A 135 38.24 15.44 26.93
N ALA A 136 38.17 16.71 26.53
CA ALA A 136 38.46 17.84 27.40
C ALA A 136 37.44 17.96 28.55
N LEU A 137 36.14 17.82 28.27
CA LEU A 137 35.10 17.78 29.30
C LEU A 137 35.30 16.63 30.28
N GLY A 138 35.64 15.44 29.77
CA GLY A 138 35.94 14.26 30.59
C GLY A 138 37.10 14.51 31.57
N LYS A 139 38.15 15.23 31.15
CA LYS A 139 39.27 15.62 32.03
C LYS A 139 38.88 16.63 33.11
N ILE A 140 37.97 17.55 32.79
CA ILE A 140 37.43 18.51 33.78
C ILE A 140 36.67 17.74 34.87
N PHE A 141 35.83 16.78 34.48
CA PHE A 141 35.06 15.98 35.44
C PHE A 141 35.90 14.91 36.16
N SER A 142 36.94 14.34 35.55
CA SER A 142 37.79 13.33 36.21
C SER A 142 38.64 13.89 37.35
N SER A 143 38.86 15.21 37.36
CA SER A 143 39.54 15.89 38.47
C SER A 143 38.67 15.96 39.74
N VAL A 144 37.37 15.66 39.67
CA VAL A 144 36.48 15.57 40.83
C VAL A 144 36.61 14.19 41.47
N LYS A 145 37.54 14.05 42.42
CA LYS A 145 37.65 12.86 43.28
C LYS A 145 36.60 12.91 44.39
N VAL A 146 35.55 12.11 44.27
CA VAL A 146 34.59 11.90 45.36
C VAL A 146 35.17 10.89 46.35
N ALA A 147 35.56 11.35 47.53
CA ALA A 147 35.93 10.48 48.64
C ALA A 147 34.65 10.02 49.36
N LEU A 148 34.21 8.78 49.12
CA LEU A 148 33.12 8.17 49.88
C LEU A 148 33.63 7.85 51.30
N ARG A 149 33.24 8.67 52.28
CA ARG A 149 33.36 8.33 53.69
C ARG A 149 32.23 7.35 54.02
N LYS A 150 32.62 6.12 54.37
CA LYS A 150 31.67 5.11 54.88
C LYS A 150 31.57 5.30 56.38
N GLU A 151 30.47 5.91 56.82
CA GLU A 151 30.09 5.99 58.24
C GLU A 151 29.66 4.58 58.69
N VAL A 152 30.24 4.09 59.79
CA VAL A 152 29.93 2.80 60.43
C VAL A 152 28.83 2.99 61.47
#